data_AF-A0ABD3RVN7-F1
#
_entry.id   AF-A0ABD3RVN7-F1
#
_cell.length_a   1.000
_cell.length_b   1.000
_cell.length_c   1.000
_cell.angle_alpha   90.00
_cell.angle_beta   90.00
_cell.angle_gamma   90.00
#
_symmetry.space_group_name_H-M   'P 1'
#
loop_
_entity.id
_entity.type
_entity.pdbx_description
1 polymer ?
#
loop_
_entity_poly.entity_id
_entity_poly.type
_entity_poly.pdbx_seq_one_letter_code
_entity_poly.pdbx_strand_id
1 'polypeptide(L)'
;MVRPPRNPSAQLISLALATQHHDMHRHCQTFKREYIALAKEVNHRLPDDQPKINFHAISCSAYHWVCMQSNVKTFPAIFAFKANSGEFRLLKEEYITADSIAEALSVQLNAPFIENNLELEGDGYDEFRPVDILGASSYSLTRTRDAVFNDAALSFMHALKTGVFSVKEGRQALNSIQREVFSNWIDLLYWTLPPTWMLHTLINDIRNNIDSVMSSEENLLFMVERHRDVVNGGNMKWSVQCSKSDDRAGYSCGLWSLFHIVSIGVIERHRAVLGARDQVSTKFVAQTVRNYVEQFFDCAVCKEYFLEMFDRCGFNHCRRFKQPQKLPPRESWAEFAMWLWEVHNDVNVKLVEAGSQREGGNVGISKRKSNLSDWPTVKQCPSCRDDKGNWKKDAILRHLKKEYWPAGVQNFRFVVLKKKEETSHDESSGFVSFFLENIFYLVLAAAIIMWSKRQFIHFTGRHKKMDQDYV
;
A
#
# COMPACT_ATOMS: atom_id res chain seq x y z
N MET A 1 3.94 -21.03 -20.45
CA MET A 1 5.33 -21.52 -20.53
C MET A 1 5.45 -22.38 -21.77
N VAL A 2 6.34 -22.02 -22.71
CA VAL A 2 6.75 -22.90 -23.81
C VAL A 2 8.21 -23.27 -23.54
N ARG A 3 8.55 -24.56 -23.60
CA ARG A 3 9.89 -25.07 -23.27
C ARG A 3 10.93 -24.56 -24.28
N PRO A 4 12.18 -24.27 -23.86
CA PRO A 4 13.24 -23.92 -24.78
C PRO A 4 13.68 -25.13 -25.62
N PRO A 5 14.17 -24.92 -26.86
CA PRO A 5 14.61 -26.01 -27.73
C PRO A 5 15.85 -26.70 -27.16
N ARG A 6 15.84 -28.04 -27.17
CA ARG A 6 16.97 -28.90 -26.82
C ARG A 6 17.83 -29.19 -28.06
N ASN A 7 18.37 -28.16 -28.71
CA ASN A 7 19.55 -28.20 -29.59
C ASN A 7 19.61 -26.91 -30.42
N PRO A 8 20.78 -26.24 -30.52
CA PRO A 8 20.94 -25.05 -31.37
C PRO A 8 21.10 -25.37 -32.86
N SER A 9 20.99 -26.64 -33.27
CA SER A 9 20.98 -27.07 -34.67
C SER A 9 19.55 -27.25 -35.21
N ALA A 10 18.71 -26.23 -35.04
CA ALA A 10 17.36 -26.21 -35.60
C ALA A 10 17.28 -25.22 -36.77
N GLN A 11 16.84 -25.71 -37.92
CA GLN A 11 16.70 -25.06 -39.23
C GLN A 11 15.66 -23.91 -39.26
N LEU A 12 15.46 -23.20 -38.15
CA LEU A 12 14.31 -22.32 -37.93
C LEU A 12 14.76 -20.88 -37.66
N ILE A 13 14.10 -19.94 -38.33
CA ILE A 13 14.22 -18.51 -38.05
C ILE A 13 13.50 -18.22 -36.73
N SER A 14 14.19 -17.54 -35.81
CA SER A 14 13.61 -17.26 -34.50
C SER A 14 14.03 -15.92 -33.90
N LEU A 15 13.12 -15.36 -33.11
CA LEU A 15 13.36 -14.17 -32.29
C LEU A 15 13.26 -14.59 -30.82
N ALA A 16 14.28 -14.30 -30.02
CA ALA A 16 14.30 -14.63 -28.59
C ALA A 16 14.44 -13.37 -27.74
N LEU A 17 13.55 -13.24 -26.75
CA LEU A 17 13.60 -12.20 -25.74
C LEU A 17 14.22 -12.72 -24.45
N ALA A 18 15.36 -12.18 -24.03
CA ALA A 18 16.00 -12.48 -22.75
C ALA A 18 15.48 -11.53 -21.65
N THR A 19 15.08 -12.09 -20.50
CA THR A 19 14.55 -11.35 -19.35
C THR A 19 15.24 -11.76 -18.04
N GLN A 20 15.32 -10.87 -17.05
CA GLN A 20 15.88 -11.19 -15.71
C GLN A 20 14.77 -11.45 -14.70
N HIS A 21 15.03 -12.38 -13.77
CA HIS A 21 14.26 -12.73 -12.56
C HIS A 21 12.75 -12.69 -12.71
N HIS A 22 12.12 -13.84 -12.97
CA HIS A 22 10.67 -14.05 -13.11
C HIS A 22 9.88 -12.74 -13.27
N ASP A 23 10.14 -12.06 -14.38
CA ASP A 23 9.52 -10.80 -14.80
C ASP A 23 9.40 -9.67 -13.75
N MET A 24 10.33 -9.55 -12.80
CA MET A 24 10.36 -8.49 -11.75
C MET A 24 10.91 -7.15 -12.24
N HIS A 25 11.37 -7.06 -13.48
CA HIS A 25 11.68 -5.76 -14.11
C HIS A 25 10.40 -5.20 -14.75
N ARG A 26 9.84 -4.12 -14.19
CA ARG A 26 8.60 -3.45 -14.67
C ARG A 26 8.66 -3.13 -16.16
N HIS A 27 9.86 -2.86 -16.65
CA HIS A 27 10.15 -2.62 -18.07
C HIS A 27 9.89 -3.87 -18.94
N CYS A 28 10.43 -5.04 -18.57
CA CYS A 28 10.21 -6.31 -19.29
C CYS A 28 8.73 -6.74 -19.31
N GLN A 29 7.98 -6.48 -18.23
CA GLN A 29 6.53 -6.75 -18.18
C GLN A 29 5.71 -5.80 -19.06
N THR A 30 6.15 -4.55 -19.18
CA THR A 30 5.51 -3.58 -20.08
C THR A 30 5.78 -3.97 -21.53
N PHE A 31 7.04 -4.26 -21.85
CA PHE A 31 7.48 -4.68 -23.18
C PHE A 31 6.90 -6.04 -23.62
N LYS A 32 6.43 -6.88 -22.69
CA LYS A 32 5.76 -8.16 -23.01
C LYS A 32 4.53 -7.97 -23.91
N ARG A 33 3.71 -6.94 -23.68
CA ARG A 33 2.51 -6.69 -24.51
C ARG A 33 2.91 -6.29 -25.92
N GLU A 34 3.92 -5.44 -26.02
CA GLU A 34 4.50 -4.99 -27.28
C GLU A 34 5.16 -6.15 -28.05
N TYR A 35 5.92 -7.02 -27.38
CA TYR A 35 6.52 -8.21 -27.97
C TYR A 35 5.48 -9.20 -28.52
N ILE A 36 4.36 -9.38 -27.80
CA ILE A 36 3.24 -10.22 -28.28
C ILE A 36 2.52 -9.56 -29.46
N ALA A 37 2.32 -8.24 -29.43
CA ALA A 37 1.71 -7.50 -30.53
C ALA A 37 2.59 -7.56 -31.80
N LEU A 38 3.90 -7.37 -31.66
CA LEU A 38 4.88 -7.53 -32.73
C LEU A 38 4.86 -8.96 -33.30
N ALA A 39 4.80 -9.98 -32.45
CA ALA A 39 4.70 -11.37 -32.90
C ALA A 39 3.41 -11.62 -33.71
N LYS A 40 2.27 -11.05 -33.29
CA LYS A 40 1.02 -11.16 -34.03
C LYS A 40 1.07 -10.44 -35.37
N GLU A 41 1.58 -9.22 -35.37
CA GLU A 41 1.70 -8.37 -36.57
C GLU A 41 2.63 -9.01 -37.61
N VAL A 42 3.82 -9.46 -37.19
CA VAL A 42 4.78 -10.14 -38.06
C VAL A 42 4.16 -11.42 -38.64
N ASN A 43 3.54 -12.26 -37.81
CA ASN A 43 2.91 -13.49 -38.30
C ASN A 43 1.68 -13.24 -39.18
N HIS A 44 0.98 -12.11 -39.01
CA HIS A 44 -0.17 -11.75 -39.84
C HIS A 44 0.26 -11.21 -41.21
N ARG A 45 1.38 -10.46 -41.26
CA ARG A 45 1.93 -9.89 -42.49
C ARG A 45 2.90 -10.82 -43.23
N LEU A 46 3.33 -11.92 -42.62
CA LEU A 46 4.21 -12.88 -43.26
C LEU A 46 3.43 -13.67 -44.33
N PRO A 47 3.82 -13.62 -45.61
CA PRO A 47 3.16 -14.41 -46.64
C PRO A 47 3.44 -15.91 -46.47
N ASP A 48 2.50 -16.74 -46.93
CA ASP A 48 2.51 -18.20 -46.70
C ASP A 48 3.70 -18.94 -47.36
N ASP A 49 4.39 -18.31 -48.31
CA ASP A 49 5.58 -18.82 -48.99
C ASP A 49 6.89 -18.56 -48.23
N GLN A 50 6.85 -17.75 -47.17
CA GLN A 50 8.00 -17.44 -46.32
C GLN A 50 8.12 -18.40 -45.12
N PRO A 51 9.35 -18.68 -44.65
CA PRO A 51 9.57 -19.54 -43.49
C PRO A 51 9.00 -18.91 -42.21
N LYS A 52 8.20 -19.70 -41.49
CA LYS A 52 7.58 -19.30 -40.22
C LYS A 52 8.61 -18.82 -39.19
N ILE A 53 8.34 -17.66 -38.60
CA ILE A 53 9.19 -17.04 -37.59
C ILE A 53 8.72 -17.44 -36.19
N ASN A 54 9.63 -18.02 -35.40
CA ASN A 54 9.30 -18.48 -34.05
C ASN A 54 9.70 -17.45 -33.00
N PHE A 55 8.75 -17.02 -32.17
CA PHE A 55 8.98 -16.08 -31.09
C PHE A 55 9.14 -16.82 -29.76
N HIS A 56 10.27 -16.61 -29.09
CA HIS A 56 10.62 -17.23 -27.82
C HIS A 56 10.89 -16.18 -26.74
N ALA A 57 10.71 -16.57 -25.49
CA ALA A 57 11.08 -15.76 -24.33
C ALA A 57 11.87 -16.64 -23.34
N ILE A 58 13.03 -16.17 -22.92
CA ILE A 58 13.98 -16.87 -22.05
C ILE A 58 14.16 -16.06 -20.77
N SER A 59 13.83 -16.69 -19.64
CA SER A 59 14.12 -16.12 -18.32
C SER A 59 15.54 -16.50 -17.89
N CYS A 60 16.42 -15.52 -17.81
CA CYS A 60 17.82 -15.66 -17.40
C CYS A 60 18.00 -15.96 -15.91
N SER A 61 16.92 -16.02 -15.13
CA SER A 61 16.95 -16.54 -13.77
C SER A 61 16.55 -18.01 -13.67
N ALA A 62 15.78 -18.53 -14.64
CA ALA A 62 15.56 -19.97 -14.77
C ALA A 62 16.66 -20.65 -15.60
N TYR A 63 17.22 -19.92 -16.58
CA TYR A 63 18.22 -20.41 -17.55
C TYR A 63 19.47 -19.53 -17.55
N HIS A 64 20.09 -19.41 -16.37
CA HIS A 64 21.23 -18.50 -16.13
C HIS A 64 22.42 -18.74 -17.08
N TRP A 65 22.79 -20.00 -17.30
CA TRP A 65 23.94 -20.36 -18.14
C TRP A 65 23.74 -19.97 -19.62
N VAL A 66 22.51 -20.07 -20.14
CA VAL A 66 22.19 -19.70 -21.54
C VAL A 66 22.41 -18.20 -21.76
N CYS A 67 21.99 -17.37 -20.81
CA CYS A 67 22.12 -15.92 -20.93
C CYS A 67 23.55 -15.42 -20.69
N MET A 68 24.32 -16.11 -19.86
CA MET A 68 25.76 -15.82 -19.70
C MET A 68 26.53 -16.10 -20.99
N GLN A 69 26.27 -17.23 -21.66
CA GLN A 69 26.94 -17.59 -22.91
C GLN A 69 26.63 -16.61 -24.05
N SER A 70 25.41 -16.05 -24.05
CA SER A 70 24.98 -15.01 -25.01
C SER A 70 25.35 -13.58 -24.60
N ASN A 71 26.15 -13.39 -23.53
CA ASN A 71 26.64 -12.09 -23.05
C ASN A 71 25.51 -11.06 -22.80
N VAL A 72 24.38 -11.49 -22.23
CA VAL A 72 23.25 -10.62 -21.92
C VAL A 72 23.61 -9.68 -20.76
N LYS A 73 23.73 -8.38 -21.01
CA LYS A 73 24.13 -7.37 -20.01
C LYS A 73 22.97 -6.50 -19.51
N THR A 74 21.90 -6.37 -20.29
CA THR A 74 20.74 -5.51 -20.00
C THR A 74 19.44 -6.24 -20.36
N PHE A 75 18.32 -5.80 -19.78
CA PHE A 75 17.01 -6.44 -19.93
C PHE A 75 15.91 -5.38 -20.18
N PRO A 76 14.97 -5.62 -21.11
CA PRO A 76 14.89 -6.76 -22.03
C PRO A 76 15.97 -6.70 -23.13
N ALA A 77 16.45 -7.87 -23.59
CA ALA A 77 17.36 -7.97 -24.74
C ALA A 77 16.77 -8.90 -25.80
N ILE A 78 16.81 -8.46 -27.07
CA ILE A 78 16.11 -9.14 -28.18
C ILE A 78 17.14 -9.64 -29.18
N PHE A 79 17.11 -10.93 -29.46
CA PHE A 79 18.06 -11.64 -30.31
C PHE A 79 17.34 -12.23 -31.51
N ALA A 80 17.80 -11.88 -32.71
CA ALA A 80 17.34 -12.43 -33.98
C ALA A 80 18.31 -13.51 -34.46
N PHE A 81 17.80 -14.72 -34.67
CA PHE A 81 18.55 -15.87 -35.16
C PHE A 81 18.08 -16.19 -36.59
N LYS A 82 18.97 -16.03 -37.55
CA LYS A 82 18.72 -16.41 -38.93
C LYS A 82 18.89 -17.92 -39.09
N ALA A 83 18.10 -18.53 -39.97
CA ALA A 83 18.19 -19.95 -40.24
C ALA A 83 19.61 -20.32 -40.73
N ASN A 84 20.15 -21.42 -40.20
CA ASN A 84 21.45 -21.98 -40.55
C ASN A 84 22.67 -21.07 -40.28
N SER A 85 22.51 -19.97 -39.52
CA SER A 85 23.63 -19.20 -38.98
C SER A 85 23.79 -19.48 -37.49
N GLY A 86 24.98 -19.87 -37.05
CA GLY A 86 25.32 -19.98 -35.62
C GLY A 86 25.44 -18.62 -34.91
N GLU A 87 25.25 -17.52 -35.64
CA GLU A 87 25.36 -16.15 -35.14
C GLU A 87 23.98 -15.50 -34.97
N PHE A 88 23.88 -14.60 -34.00
CA PHE A 88 22.67 -13.84 -33.68
C PHE A 88 22.89 -12.34 -33.84
N ARG A 89 21.83 -11.60 -34.18
CA ARG A 89 21.85 -10.14 -34.21
C ARG A 89 21.08 -9.59 -33.01
N LEU A 90 21.70 -8.69 -32.25
CA LEU A 90 21.05 -7.97 -31.16
C LEU A 90 20.24 -6.80 -31.73
N LEU A 91 18.94 -6.73 -31.39
CA LEU A 91 18.06 -5.64 -31.77
C LEU A 91 17.89 -4.66 -30.60
N LYS A 92 17.88 -3.36 -30.92
CA LYS A 92 17.64 -2.29 -29.94
C LYS A 92 16.14 -2.07 -29.76
N GLU A 93 15.72 -1.97 -28.50
CA GLU A 93 14.30 -1.80 -28.13
C GLU A 93 13.68 -0.52 -28.70
N GLU A 94 14.41 0.60 -28.67
CA GLU A 94 13.94 1.92 -29.09
C GLU A 94 13.49 2.03 -30.55
N TYR A 95 13.84 1.06 -31.41
CA TYR A 95 13.59 1.09 -32.86
C TYR A 95 12.93 -0.19 -33.39
N ILE A 96 12.36 -1.02 -32.51
CA ILE A 96 11.86 -2.33 -32.92
C ILE A 96 10.45 -2.24 -33.53
N THR A 97 10.35 -2.62 -34.80
CA THR A 97 9.10 -2.73 -35.56
C THR A 97 9.04 -4.07 -36.29
N ALA A 98 7.85 -4.44 -36.79
CA ALA A 98 7.68 -5.64 -37.62
C ALA A 98 8.64 -5.62 -38.83
N ASP A 99 8.82 -4.46 -39.47
CA ASP A 99 9.71 -4.30 -40.62
C ASP A 99 11.20 -4.41 -40.24
N SER A 100 11.61 -3.88 -39.08
CA SER A 100 12.99 -4.05 -38.58
C SER A 100 13.31 -5.52 -38.24
N ILE A 101 12.32 -6.28 -37.74
CA ILE A 101 12.44 -7.71 -37.44
C ILE A 101 12.58 -8.48 -38.76
N ALA A 102 11.77 -8.11 -39.77
CA ALA A 102 11.83 -8.72 -41.09
C ALA A 102 13.19 -8.51 -41.77
N GLU A 103 13.73 -7.29 -41.71
CA GLU A 103 15.07 -6.97 -42.21
C GLU A 103 16.15 -7.80 -41.51
N ALA A 104 16.11 -7.86 -40.17
CA ALA A 104 17.08 -8.60 -39.36
C ALA A 104 17.08 -10.11 -39.65
N LEU A 105 15.91 -10.67 -40.01
CA LEU A 105 15.74 -12.08 -40.33
C LEU A 105 15.82 -12.38 -41.84
N SER A 106 15.98 -11.33 -42.68
CA SER A 106 16.02 -11.41 -44.15
C SER A 106 14.74 -12.01 -44.76
N VAL A 107 13.57 -11.60 -44.28
CA VAL A 107 12.24 -12.03 -44.76
C VAL A 107 11.45 -10.82 -45.24
N GLN A 108 10.47 -11.02 -46.12
CA GLN A 108 9.61 -9.95 -46.64
C GLN A 108 8.20 -10.04 -46.04
N LEU A 109 7.65 -8.91 -45.61
CA LEU A 109 6.30 -8.79 -45.05
C LEU A 109 5.38 -8.06 -46.04
N ASN A 110 4.11 -8.47 -46.08
CA ASN A 110 3.04 -7.77 -46.79
C ASN A 110 2.78 -6.38 -46.19
N ALA A 111 2.15 -5.48 -46.95
CA ALA A 111 1.83 -4.13 -46.48
C ALA A 111 0.77 -4.17 -45.34
N PRO A 112 0.81 -3.23 -44.36
CA PRO A 112 -0.17 -3.17 -43.29
C PRO A 112 -1.55 -2.74 -43.81
N PHE A 113 -2.63 -3.41 -43.36
CA PHE A 113 -4.01 -3.13 -43.77
C PHE A 113 -4.63 -2.00 -42.93
N ILE A 114 -5.31 -1.02 -43.56
CA ILE A 114 -6.14 -0.01 -42.89
C ILE A 114 -7.59 -0.29 -43.31
N GLU A 115 -8.45 -0.70 -42.37
CA GLU A 115 -9.87 -0.95 -42.67
C GLU A 115 -10.78 -0.05 -41.83
N ASN A 116 -11.57 0.76 -42.53
CA ASN A 116 -12.71 1.54 -42.03
C ASN A 116 -13.98 0.68 -42.11
N ASN A 117 -14.78 0.68 -41.03
CA ASN A 117 -16.16 0.21 -40.89
C ASN A 117 -16.48 -1.24 -41.32
N LEU A 118 -16.78 -2.08 -40.32
CA LEU A 118 -17.60 -3.29 -40.48
C LEU A 118 -18.55 -3.42 -39.28
N GLU A 119 -19.84 -3.37 -39.58
CA GLU A 119 -20.96 -3.64 -38.69
C GLU A 119 -20.95 -5.10 -38.25
N LEU A 120 -21.14 -5.34 -36.95
CA LEU A 120 -21.47 -6.65 -36.39
C LEU A 120 -22.81 -6.50 -35.66
N GLU A 121 -23.84 -7.15 -36.20
CA GLU A 121 -25.04 -7.50 -35.44
C GLU A 121 -24.64 -8.44 -34.30
N GLY A 122 -24.94 -8.03 -33.07
CA GLY A 122 -24.70 -8.78 -31.85
C GLY A 122 -25.38 -8.04 -30.69
N ASP A 123 -26.42 -8.65 -30.18
CA ASP A 123 -27.35 -8.11 -29.19
C ASP A 123 -26.70 -7.45 -27.97
N GLY A 124 -27.27 -6.31 -27.59
CA GLY A 124 -27.37 -5.88 -26.19
C GLY A 124 -26.18 -5.11 -25.63
N TYR A 125 -26.18 -3.79 -25.85
CA TYR A 125 -25.58 -2.76 -24.99
C TYR A 125 -24.36 -3.18 -24.16
N ASP A 126 -23.15 -2.88 -24.65
CA ASP A 126 -21.96 -2.84 -23.79
C ASP A 126 -22.09 -1.67 -22.80
N GLU A 127 -22.75 -1.98 -21.68
CA GLU A 127 -22.82 -1.15 -20.49
C GLU A 127 -21.39 -0.95 -19.97
N PHE A 128 -20.80 0.20 -20.30
CA PHE A 128 -19.52 0.67 -19.78
C PHE A 128 -19.37 0.37 -18.28
N ARG A 129 -18.45 -0.54 -17.94
CA ARG A 129 -18.35 -1.15 -16.61
C ARG A 129 -17.46 -0.33 -15.67
N PRO A 130 -17.88 -0.06 -14.42
CA PRO A 130 -17.04 0.58 -13.39
C PRO A 130 -15.73 -0.16 -13.18
N VAL A 131 -14.61 0.56 -13.32
CA VAL A 131 -13.27 0.01 -13.09
C VAL A 131 -12.89 0.31 -11.66
N ASP A 132 -13.19 -0.63 -10.78
CA ASP A 132 -12.66 -0.60 -9.44
C ASP A 132 -11.23 -1.13 -9.43
N ILE A 133 -10.25 -0.23 -9.27
CA ILE A 133 -8.85 -0.60 -9.46
C ILE A 133 -8.31 -1.48 -8.32
N LEU A 134 -8.92 -1.38 -7.13
CA LEU A 134 -8.42 -1.96 -5.88
C LEU A 134 -9.45 -2.87 -5.17
N GLY A 135 -10.49 -3.29 -5.89
CA GLY A 135 -11.34 -4.44 -5.56
C GLY A 135 -12.55 -4.18 -4.68
N ALA A 136 -13.16 -3.00 -4.80
CA ALA A 136 -14.45 -2.70 -4.18
C ALA A 136 -15.68 -3.01 -5.11
N SER A 137 -15.47 -3.40 -6.39
CA SER A 137 -16.42 -4.07 -7.29
C SER A 137 -15.78 -4.53 -8.62
N SER A 138 -16.07 -5.75 -9.07
CA SER A 138 -15.76 -6.17 -10.45
C SER A 138 -16.99 -6.82 -11.03
N TYR A 139 -17.37 -6.45 -12.26
CA TYR A 139 -18.50 -7.05 -13.01
C TYR A 139 -19.88 -6.92 -12.37
N SER A 140 -20.17 -5.86 -11.61
CA SER A 140 -21.47 -5.67 -10.94
C SER A 140 -21.88 -6.79 -9.95
N LEU A 141 -20.96 -7.71 -9.63
CA LEU A 141 -21.07 -8.68 -8.55
C LEU A 141 -20.42 -8.08 -7.30
N THR A 142 -21.21 -7.95 -6.23
CA THR A 142 -20.72 -7.56 -4.90
C THR A 142 -19.71 -8.58 -4.41
N ARG A 143 -18.53 -8.13 -4.01
CA ARG A 143 -17.51 -8.97 -3.37
C ARG A 143 -18.12 -9.58 -2.12
N THR A 144 -17.99 -10.89 -1.93
CA THR A 144 -18.50 -11.52 -0.71
C THR A 144 -17.62 -11.11 0.47
N ARG A 145 -18.20 -11.00 1.66
CA ARG A 145 -17.44 -10.71 2.88
C ARG A 145 -16.31 -11.73 3.08
N ASP A 146 -16.57 -13.01 2.83
CA ASP A 146 -15.54 -14.04 2.96
C ASP A 146 -14.35 -13.81 2.03
N ALA A 147 -14.60 -13.33 0.79
CA ALA A 147 -13.53 -12.92 -0.12
C ALA A 147 -12.75 -11.70 0.41
N VAL A 148 -13.43 -10.70 1.00
CA VAL A 148 -12.79 -9.54 1.62
C VAL A 148 -11.81 -9.97 2.72
N PHE A 149 -12.26 -10.83 3.64
CA PHE A 149 -11.46 -11.33 4.75
C PHE A 149 -10.33 -12.25 4.26
N ASN A 150 -10.59 -13.13 3.28
CA ASN A 150 -9.55 -13.98 2.68
C ASN A 150 -8.42 -13.15 2.05
N ASP A 151 -8.75 -12.17 1.20
CA ASP A 151 -7.72 -11.35 0.56
C ASP A 151 -6.97 -10.46 1.57
N ALA A 152 -7.66 -9.97 2.62
CA ALA A 152 -7.00 -9.22 3.68
C ALA A 152 -5.97 -10.09 4.44
N ALA A 153 -6.32 -11.34 4.76
CA ALA A 153 -5.42 -12.29 5.38
C ALA A 153 -4.24 -12.66 4.47
N LEU A 154 -4.51 -12.98 3.20
CA LEU A 154 -3.47 -13.26 2.20
C LEU A 154 -2.51 -12.07 2.04
N SER A 155 -3.02 -10.83 2.10
CA SER A 155 -2.19 -9.63 2.00
C SER A 155 -1.31 -9.41 3.22
N PHE A 156 -1.86 -9.60 4.42
CA PHE A 156 -1.07 -9.53 5.63
C PHE A 156 0.05 -10.57 5.61
N MET A 157 -0.28 -11.83 5.29
CA MET A 157 0.72 -12.90 5.20
C MET A 157 1.76 -12.64 4.10
N HIS A 158 1.35 -12.11 2.94
CA HIS A 158 2.27 -11.71 1.90
C HIS A 158 3.23 -10.62 2.39
N ALA A 159 2.71 -9.57 3.03
CA ALA A 159 3.54 -8.49 3.57
C ALA A 159 4.55 -8.97 4.61
N LEU A 160 4.17 -9.92 5.48
CA LEU A 160 5.11 -10.52 6.43
C LEU A 160 6.25 -11.30 5.74
N LYS A 161 5.97 -11.92 4.59
CA LYS A 161 6.95 -12.70 3.82
C LYS A 161 7.88 -11.85 2.97
N THR A 162 7.41 -10.72 2.46
CA THR A 162 8.13 -9.96 1.42
C THR A 162 8.47 -8.53 1.82
N GLY A 163 7.63 -7.87 2.61
CA GLY A 163 7.74 -6.45 2.92
C GLY A 163 8.47 -6.14 4.23
N VAL A 164 8.41 -7.04 5.23
CA VAL A 164 9.03 -6.78 6.56
C VAL A 164 10.56 -6.81 6.49
N PHE A 165 11.13 -7.85 5.88
CA PHE A 165 12.58 -7.97 5.65
C PHE A 165 12.89 -7.72 4.18
N SER A 166 12.80 -6.46 3.74
CA SER A 166 13.03 -6.12 2.34
C SER A 166 14.47 -6.39 1.91
N VAL A 167 14.65 -6.93 0.70
CA VAL A 167 15.97 -7.24 0.10
C VAL A 167 16.85 -5.98 -0.01
N LYS A 168 16.24 -4.79 -0.11
CA LYS A 168 16.94 -3.51 -0.22
C LYS A 168 17.81 -3.18 0.99
N GLU A 169 17.49 -3.72 2.15
CA GLU A 169 18.23 -3.50 3.42
C GLU A 169 19.09 -4.72 3.81
N GLY A 170 19.30 -5.67 2.89
CA GLY A 170 20.19 -6.80 3.09
C GLY A 170 19.66 -7.88 4.04
N ARG A 171 18.34 -7.95 4.27
CA ARG A 171 17.68 -8.96 5.13
C ARG A 171 18.28 -9.05 6.53
N GLN A 172 18.69 -7.91 7.08
CA GLN A 172 19.21 -7.80 8.43
C GLN A 172 18.08 -7.70 9.46
N ALA A 173 18.41 -7.87 10.74
CA ALA A 173 17.47 -7.64 11.83
C ALA A 173 16.86 -6.23 11.76
N LEU A 174 15.58 -6.09 12.10
CA LEU A 174 14.90 -4.79 12.06
C LEU A 174 15.58 -3.79 13.00
N ASN A 175 15.75 -2.55 12.53
CA ASN A 175 16.28 -1.46 13.34
C ASN A 175 15.26 -0.98 14.39
N SER A 176 15.66 -0.07 15.29
CA SER A 176 14.80 0.38 16.40
C SER A 176 13.47 1.00 15.94
N ILE A 177 13.50 1.81 14.87
CA ILE A 177 12.30 2.46 14.30
C ILE A 177 11.38 1.39 13.71
N GLN A 178 11.92 0.48 12.90
CA GLN A 178 11.15 -0.60 12.29
C GLN A 178 10.53 -1.51 13.34
N ARG A 179 11.26 -1.85 14.41
CA ARG A 179 10.76 -2.66 15.52
C ARG A 179 9.57 -2.01 16.21
N GLU A 180 9.65 -0.71 16.46
CA GLU A 180 8.54 0.06 17.04
C GLU A 180 7.33 0.08 16.10
N VAL A 181 7.53 0.43 14.83
CA VAL A 181 6.44 0.51 13.85
C VAL A 181 5.77 -0.84 13.67
N PHE A 182 6.54 -1.93 13.56
CA PHE A 182 6.02 -3.27 13.44
C PHE A 182 5.24 -3.69 14.70
N SER A 183 5.77 -3.42 15.89
CA SER A 183 5.08 -3.72 17.15
C SER A 183 3.74 -2.98 17.27
N ASN A 184 3.72 -1.67 16.97
CA ASN A 184 2.50 -0.87 16.99
C ASN A 184 1.49 -1.36 15.95
N TRP A 185 1.94 -1.80 14.77
CA TRP A 185 1.09 -2.39 13.73
C TRP A 185 0.46 -3.72 14.19
N ILE A 186 1.24 -4.61 14.81
CA ILE A 186 0.74 -5.88 15.35
C ILE A 186 -0.26 -5.65 16.49
N ASP A 187 0.04 -4.72 17.41
CA ASP A 187 -0.90 -4.34 18.48
C ASP A 187 -2.20 -3.76 17.90
N LEU A 188 -2.10 -2.89 16.90
CA LEU A 188 -3.27 -2.33 16.22
C LEU A 188 -4.17 -3.44 15.65
N LEU A 189 -3.60 -4.41 14.93
CA LEU A 189 -4.36 -5.55 14.40
C LEU A 189 -4.98 -6.39 15.52
N TYR A 190 -4.22 -6.66 16.58
CA TYR A 190 -4.70 -7.45 17.71
C TYR A 190 -6.00 -6.89 18.33
N TRP A 191 -6.09 -5.56 18.51
CA TRP A 191 -7.27 -4.97 19.16
C TRP A 191 -8.38 -4.55 18.20
N THR A 192 -8.08 -4.28 16.92
CA THR A 192 -9.08 -3.80 15.94
C THR A 192 -9.80 -4.92 15.19
N LEU A 193 -9.14 -6.05 14.91
CA LEU A 193 -9.73 -7.08 14.06
C LEU A 193 -10.92 -7.80 14.71
N PRO A 194 -11.91 -8.31 13.95
CA PRO A 194 -13.01 -9.07 14.53
C PRO A 194 -12.55 -10.24 15.42
N PRO A 195 -13.09 -10.41 16.65
CA PRO A 195 -12.56 -11.38 17.62
C PRO A 195 -12.58 -12.84 17.17
N THR A 196 -13.51 -13.20 16.29
CA THR A 196 -13.68 -14.57 15.76
C THR A 196 -12.83 -14.86 14.54
N TRP A 197 -12.08 -13.88 14.03
CA TRP A 197 -11.27 -14.08 12.83
C TRP A 197 -10.04 -14.92 13.12
N MET A 198 -9.87 -16.02 12.38
CA MET A 198 -8.73 -16.96 12.52
C MET A 198 -7.36 -16.30 12.37
N LEU A 199 -7.27 -15.12 11.73
CA LEU A 199 -6.05 -14.33 11.62
C LEU A 199 -5.46 -13.96 13.01
N HIS A 200 -6.30 -13.91 14.06
CA HIS A 200 -5.83 -13.72 15.43
C HIS A 200 -4.85 -14.80 15.90
N THR A 201 -4.88 -16.02 15.36
CA THR A 201 -3.93 -17.08 15.74
C THR A 201 -2.50 -16.66 15.41
N LEU A 202 -2.25 -16.24 14.18
CA LEU A 202 -0.97 -15.72 13.71
C LEU A 202 -0.56 -14.43 14.43
N ILE A 203 -1.49 -13.48 14.58
CA ILE A 203 -1.19 -12.19 15.25
C ILE A 203 -0.77 -12.40 16.70
N ASN A 204 -1.48 -13.25 17.44
CA ASN A 204 -1.14 -13.53 18.84
C ASN A 204 0.22 -14.22 18.95
N ASP A 205 0.54 -15.16 18.05
CA ASP A 205 1.83 -15.86 18.12
C ASP A 205 3.00 -14.91 17.75
N ILE A 206 2.82 -14.06 16.73
CA ILE A 206 3.77 -12.98 16.40
C ILE A 206 3.96 -12.06 17.60
N ARG A 207 2.87 -11.60 18.21
CA ARG A 207 2.90 -10.67 19.35
C ARG A 207 3.60 -11.26 20.58
N ASN A 208 3.38 -12.54 20.86
CA ASN A 208 4.01 -13.23 21.99
C ASN A 208 5.49 -13.52 21.75
N ASN A 209 5.93 -13.55 20.49
CA ASN A 209 7.31 -13.82 20.08
C ASN A 209 7.94 -12.63 19.34
N ILE A 210 7.50 -11.40 19.65
CA ILE A 210 7.76 -10.19 18.83
C ILE A 210 9.26 -9.94 18.63
N ASP A 211 10.08 -10.10 19.66
CA ASP A 211 11.53 -9.89 19.57
C ASP A 211 12.23 -10.91 18.68
N SER A 212 11.75 -12.16 18.70
CA SER A 212 12.30 -13.25 17.89
C SER A 212 12.01 -13.05 16.41
N VAL A 213 10.76 -12.69 16.07
CA VAL A 213 10.34 -12.52 14.67
C VAL A 213 10.92 -11.25 14.03
N MET A 214 11.22 -10.20 14.81
CA MET A 214 11.86 -8.98 14.30
C MET A 214 13.38 -9.12 14.14
N SER A 215 13.98 -10.19 14.67
CA SER A 215 15.42 -10.40 14.64
C SER A 215 15.89 -11.25 13.46
N SER A 216 15.01 -12.01 12.81
CA SER A 216 15.35 -12.86 11.67
C SER A 216 14.17 -13.07 10.72
N GLU A 217 14.42 -12.92 9.41
CA GLU A 217 13.45 -13.26 8.36
C GLU A 217 13.00 -14.72 8.47
N GLU A 218 13.92 -15.65 8.76
CA GLU A 218 13.60 -17.07 8.91
C GLU A 218 12.62 -17.33 10.05
N ASN A 219 12.80 -16.66 11.19
CA ASN A 219 11.89 -16.78 12.33
C ASN A 219 10.49 -16.27 11.99
N LEU A 220 10.40 -15.13 11.30
CA LEU A 220 9.11 -14.59 10.87
C LEU A 220 8.45 -15.51 9.83
N LEU A 221 9.19 -15.99 8.83
CA LEU A 221 8.69 -16.92 7.82
C LEU A 221 8.19 -18.21 8.45
N PHE A 222 8.95 -18.79 9.38
CA PHE A 222 8.53 -19.99 10.13
C PHE A 222 7.17 -19.78 10.82
N MET A 223 6.97 -18.64 11.48
CA MET A 223 5.70 -18.31 12.12
C MET A 223 4.56 -18.16 11.12
N VAL A 224 4.80 -17.51 9.98
CA VAL A 224 3.78 -17.35 8.94
C VAL A 224 3.40 -18.69 8.31
N GLU A 225 4.40 -19.55 8.04
CA GLU A 225 4.18 -20.86 7.44
C GLU A 225 3.40 -21.80 8.36
N ARG A 226 3.70 -21.79 9.66
CA ARG A 226 2.98 -22.56 10.68
C ARG A 226 1.48 -22.26 10.72
N HIS A 227 1.07 -21.03 10.40
CA HIS A 227 -0.33 -20.59 10.46
C HIS A 227 -1.04 -20.58 9.10
N ARG A 228 -0.35 -20.92 8.01
CA ARG A 228 -0.85 -20.75 6.64
C ARG A 228 -2.22 -21.41 6.42
N ASP A 229 -2.34 -22.68 6.79
CA ASP A 229 -3.56 -23.44 6.51
C ASP A 229 -4.70 -23.06 7.46
N VAL A 230 -4.38 -22.69 8.70
CA VAL A 230 -5.36 -22.26 9.71
C VAL A 230 -5.98 -20.91 9.35
N VAL A 231 -5.16 -19.97 8.87
CA VAL A 231 -5.60 -18.61 8.55
C VAL A 231 -6.39 -18.57 7.24
N ASN A 232 -5.94 -19.31 6.21
CA ASN A 232 -6.54 -19.24 4.87
C ASN A 232 -7.54 -20.38 4.60
N GLY A 233 -7.69 -21.35 5.52
CA GLY A 233 -8.56 -22.51 5.31
C GLY A 233 -8.20 -23.33 4.06
N GLY A 234 -6.92 -23.32 3.66
CA GLY A 234 -6.43 -23.93 2.42
C GLY A 234 -6.65 -23.11 1.13
N ASN A 235 -7.33 -21.96 1.19
CA ASN A 235 -7.52 -21.10 0.03
C ASN A 235 -6.39 -20.07 -0.13
N MET A 236 -5.42 -20.39 -0.98
CA MET A 236 -4.28 -19.50 -1.25
C MET A 236 -4.52 -18.54 -2.43
N LYS A 237 -5.75 -18.48 -2.96
CA LYS A 237 -6.07 -17.67 -4.13
C LYS A 237 -6.75 -16.38 -3.74
N TRP A 238 -6.29 -15.30 -4.35
CA TRP A 238 -6.98 -14.02 -4.35
C TRP A 238 -8.36 -14.16 -4.98
N SER A 239 -9.33 -13.39 -4.48
CA SER A 239 -10.63 -13.28 -5.13
C SER A 239 -10.50 -12.73 -6.55
N VAL A 240 -11.46 -13.07 -7.42
CA VAL A 240 -11.50 -12.57 -8.81
C VAL A 240 -11.47 -11.04 -8.86
N GLN A 241 -12.05 -10.38 -7.85
CA GLN A 241 -12.07 -8.93 -7.72
C GLN A 241 -10.66 -8.35 -7.46
N CYS A 242 -9.87 -8.99 -6.61
CA CYS A 242 -8.49 -8.57 -6.34
C CYS A 242 -7.49 -9.02 -7.41
N SER A 243 -7.67 -10.22 -7.98
CA SER A 243 -6.75 -10.78 -8.97
C SER A 243 -6.99 -10.23 -10.38
N LYS A 244 -8.24 -9.89 -10.74
CA LYS A 244 -8.61 -9.41 -12.09
C LYS A 244 -8.09 -10.32 -13.20
N SER A 245 -8.18 -11.63 -12.99
CA SER A 245 -7.67 -12.65 -13.91
C SER A 245 -6.13 -12.70 -14.03
N ASP A 246 -5.40 -12.08 -13.10
CA ASP A 246 -3.96 -12.30 -12.86
C ASP A 246 -3.76 -12.80 -11.42
N ASP A 247 -3.46 -14.10 -11.28
CA ASP A 247 -3.19 -14.73 -9.98
C ASP A 247 -1.96 -14.16 -9.25
N ARG A 248 -1.16 -13.31 -9.92
CA ARG A 248 -0.01 -12.59 -9.34
C ARG A 248 -0.35 -11.19 -8.85
N ALA A 249 -1.58 -10.72 -9.09
CA ALA A 249 -2.12 -9.49 -8.53
C ALA A 249 -2.93 -9.78 -7.25
N GLY A 250 -3.34 -8.74 -6.53
CA GLY A 250 -4.27 -8.87 -5.40
C GLY A 250 -3.73 -8.40 -4.05
N TYR A 251 -2.41 -8.35 -3.86
CA TYR A 251 -1.79 -7.87 -2.62
C TYR A 251 -2.27 -6.47 -2.21
N SER A 252 -2.16 -5.46 -3.10
CA SER A 252 -2.60 -4.10 -2.76
C SER A 252 -4.10 -4.01 -2.49
N CYS A 253 -4.91 -4.78 -3.23
CA CYS A 253 -6.37 -4.85 -3.05
C CYS A 253 -6.76 -5.42 -1.68
N GLY A 254 -6.15 -6.54 -1.29
CA GLY A 254 -6.38 -7.13 0.02
C GLY A 254 -5.78 -6.28 1.16
N LEU A 255 -4.66 -5.58 0.93
CA LEU A 255 -4.11 -4.66 1.92
C LEU A 255 -5.05 -3.47 2.20
N TRP A 256 -5.64 -2.87 1.16
CA TRP A 256 -6.71 -1.87 1.35
C TRP A 256 -7.90 -2.45 2.10
N SER A 257 -8.26 -3.71 1.81
CA SER A 257 -9.33 -4.41 2.54
C SER A 257 -8.99 -4.54 4.03
N LEU A 258 -7.74 -4.88 4.37
CA LEU A 258 -7.26 -4.95 5.74
C LEU A 258 -7.32 -3.58 6.44
N PHE A 259 -6.88 -2.50 5.79
CA PHE A 259 -6.96 -1.16 6.35
C PHE A 259 -8.40 -0.72 6.62
N HIS A 260 -9.33 -1.03 5.72
CA HIS A 260 -10.75 -0.75 5.93
C HIS A 260 -11.34 -1.58 7.08
N ILE A 261 -11.00 -2.87 7.20
CA ILE A 261 -11.40 -3.70 8.36
C ILE A 261 -10.87 -3.11 9.67
N VAL A 262 -9.59 -2.74 9.71
CA VAL A 262 -8.97 -2.07 10.88
C VAL A 262 -9.74 -0.80 11.23
N SER A 263 -10.06 0.03 10.24
CA SER A 263 -10.75 1.31 10.46
C SER A 263 -12.15 1.15 11.05
N ILE A 264 -12.91 0.13 10.63
CA ILE A 264 -14.20 -0.20 11.24
C ILE A 264 -14.01 -0.84 12.61
N GLY A 265 -12.95 -1.64 12.78
CA GLY A 265 -12.54 -2.18 14.07
C GLY A 265 -12.30 -1.13 15.15
N VAL A 266 -11.75 0.04 14.80
CA VAL A 266 -11.64 1.18 15.72
C VAL A 266 -13.03 1.56 16.27
N ILE A 267 -14.01 1.71 15.38
CA ILE A 267 -15.38 2.08 15.75
C ILE A 267 -16.02 1.02 16.65
N GLU A 268 -15.88 -0.25 16.27
CA GLU A 268 -16.57 -1.36 16.92
C GLU A 268 -15.89 -1.81 18.22
N ARG A 269 -14.56 -1.65 18.35
CA ARG A 269 -13.77 -2.23 19.44
C ARG A 269 -13.07 -1.22 20.35
N HIS A 270 -13.09 0.10 20.08
CA HIS A 270 -12.42 1.10 20.95
C HIS A 270 -12.76 0.97 22.45
N ARG A 271 -14.00 0.57 22.79
CA ARG A 271 -14.45 0.41 24.19
C ARG A 271 -13.97 -0.87 24.85
N ALA A 272 -13.49 -1.83 24.08
CA ALA A 272 -12.97 -3.10 24.59
C ALA A 272 -11.52 -2.99 25.07
N VAL A 273 -10.83 -1.88 24.79
CA VAL A 273 -9.42 -1.70 25.17
C VAL A 273 -9.30 -1.14 26.59
N LEU A 274 -8.52 -1.82 27.42
CA LEU A 274 -8.14 -1.43 28.77
C LEU A 274 -6.65 -1.05 28.77
N GLY A 275 -6.30 0.07 29.41
CA GLY A 275 -4.95 0.64 29.35
C GLY A 275 -4.68 1.42 28.05
N ALA A 276 -3.57 2.18 28.02
CA ALA A 276 -3.03 2.88 26.85
C ALA A 276 -4.06 3.59 25.95
N ARG A 277 -4.95 4.41 26.54
CA ARG A 277 -6.07 5.05 25.81
C ARG A 277 -5.62 5.97 24.68
N ASP A 278 -4.43 6.55 24.80
CA ASP A 278 -3.75 7.34 23.78
C ASP A 278 -3.45 6.53 22.51
N GLN A 279 -3.12 5.24 22.65
CA GLN A 279 -2.85 4.31 21.54
C GLN A 279 -4.12 3.82 20.84
N VAL A 280 -5.29 4.09 21.41
CA VAL A 280 -6.57 3.75 20.79
C VAL A 280 -7.06 4.89 19.90
N SER A 281 -6.53 6.11 20.07
CA SER A 281 -6.96 7.33 19.38
C SER A 281 -6.96 7.24 17.85
N THR A 282 -7.90 7.93 17.21
CA THR A 282 -8.03 8.06 15.76
C THR A 282 -6.72 8.57 15.16
N LYS A 283 -6.09 9.55 15.83
CA LYS A 283 -4.78 10.09 15.43
C LYS A 283 -3.69 9.01 15.50
N PHE A 284 -3.60 8.28 16.60
CA PHE A 284 -2.59 7.23 16.77
C PHE A 284 -2.78 6.09 15.77
N VAL A 285 -4.02 5.63 15.55
CA VAL A 285 -4.33 4.59 14.57
C VAL A 285 -3.91 5.04 13.18
N ALA A 286 -4.29 6.26 12.78
CA ALA A 286 -3.94 6.77 11.46
C ALA A 286 -2.43 6.93 11.28
N GLN A 287 -1.72 7.40 12.31
CA GLN A 287 -0.26 7.47 12.32
C GLN A 287 0.39 6.08 12.24
N THR A 288 -0.18 5.09 12.93
CA THR A 288 0.31 3.70 12.90
C THR A 288 0.22 3.12 11.49
N VAL A 289 -0.90 3.33 10.79
CA VAL A 289 -1.06 2.91 9.39
C VAL A 289 -0.08 3.66 8.48
N ARG A 290 0.06 4.98 8.64
CA ARG A 290 1.04 5.78 7.88
C ARG A 290 2.47 5.28 8.07
N ASN A 291 2.89 5.04 9.30
CA ASN A 291 4.24 4.55 9.60
C ASN A 291 4.46 3.13 9.05
N TYR A 292 3.45 2.24 9.13
CA TYR A 292 3.53 0.92 8.52
C TYR A 292 3.76 1.03 7.00
N VAL A 293 3.01 1.90 6.31
CA VAL A 293 3.16 2.15 4.88
C VAL A 293 4.55 2.72 4.56
N GLU A 294 5.07 3.64 5.38
CA GLU A 294 6.40 4.22 5.19
C GLU A 294 7.52 3.16 5.22
N GLN A 295 7.45 2.27 6.21
CA GLN A 295 8.53 1.34 6.51
C GLN A 295 8.45 0.04 5.68
N PHE A 296 7.25 -0.49 5.46
CA PHE A 296 7.09 -1.88 5.00
C PHE A 296 6.33 -2.04 3.67
N PHE A 297 5.85 -0.96 3.06
CA PHE A 297 5.15 -1.03 1.77
C PHE A 297 6.11 -0.85 0.58
N ASP A 298 6.15 -1.85 -0.30
CA ASP A 298 7.18 -1.95 -1.35
C ASP A 298 6.98 -1.00 -2.55
N CYS A 299 5.74 -0.57 -2.83
CA CYS A 299 5.48 0.34 -3.95
C CYS A 299 5.92 1.76 -3.62
N ALA A 300 7.13 2.16 -4.03
CA ALA A 300 7.70 3.48 -3.74
C ALA A 300 6.77 4.65 -4.12
N VAL A 301 6.24 4.66 -5.35
CA VAL A 301 5.34 5.74 -5.81
C VAL A 301 4.01 5.75 -5.05
N CYS A 302 3.46 4.57 -4.76
CA CYS A 302 2.21 4.46 -4.00
C CYS A 302 2.39 4.93 -2.55
N LYS A 303 3.53 4.54 -1.96
CA LYS A 303 3.95 4.94 -0.63
C LYS A 303 4.11 6.44 -0.55
N GLU A 304 4.93 7.03 -1.42
CA GLU A 304 5.14 8.48 -1.47
C GLU A 304 3.82 9.24 -1.57
N TYR A 305 2.91 8.79 -2.43
CA TYR A 305 1.58 9.38 -2.55
C TYR A 305 0.77 9.32 -1.24
N PHE A 306 0.74 8.16 -0.59
CA PHE A 306 0.02 7.98 0.66
C PHE A 306 0.61 8.84 1.79
N LEU A 307 1.95 8.89 1.88
CA LEU A 307 2.66 9.70 2.87
C LEU A 307 2.40 11.18 2.63
N GLU A 308 2.48 11.66 1.38
CA GLU A 308 2.18 13.05 1.03
C GLU A 308 0.74 13.43 1.40
N MET A 309 -0.23 12.57 1.07
CA MET A 309 -1.64 12.76 1.41
C MET A 309 -1.84 12.90 2.94
N PHE A 310 -1.16 12.08 3.73
CA PHE A 310 -1.22 12.16 5.19
C PHE A 310 -0.47 13.39 5.72
N ASP A 311 0.82 13.53 5.40
CA ASP A 311 1.72 14.53 5.99
C ASP A 311 1.30 15.97 5.63
N ARG A 312 0.63 16.18 4.47
CA ARG A 312 0.07 17.49 4.07
C ARG A 312 -1.35 17.75 4.57
N CYS A 313 -1.83 16.96 5.52
CA CYS A 313 -3.17 17.11 6.08
C CYS A 313 -4.32 16.92 5.06
N GLY A 314 -4.14 16.08 4.04
CA GLY A 314 -5.14 15.78 3.02
C GLY A 314 -6.49 15.37 3.62
N PHE A 315 -7.57 15.77 2.94
CA PHE A 315 -8.96 15.62 3.42
C PHE A 315 -9.18 16.17 4.85
N ASN A 316 -8.42 17.20 5.24
CA ASN A 316 -8.51 17.89 6.54
C ASN A 316 -8.30 16.99 7.77
N HIS A 317 -7.56 15.88 7.62
CA HIS A 317 -7.46 14.88 8.68
C HIS A 317 -6.80 15.41 9.97
N CYS A 318 -5.89 16.38 9.88
CA CYS A 318 -5.21 17.00 11.03
C CYS A 318 -6.17 17.78 11.92
N ARG A 319 -7.30 18.23 11.38
CA ARG A 319 -8.40 18.84 12.15
C ARG A 319 -9.37 17.77 12.65
N ARG A 320 -9.72 16.78 11.81
CA ARG A 320 -10.70 15.73 12.11
C ARG A 320 -10.23 14.79 13.21
N PHE A 321 -8.93 14.50 13.26
CA PHE A 321 -8.32 13.62 14.25
C PHE A 321 -7.87 14.37 15.53
N LYS A 322 -8.19 15.67 15.67
CA LYS A 322 -7.85 16.40 16.89
C LYS A 322 -8.59 15.81 18.09
N GLN A 323 -7.81 15.42 19.10
CA GLN A 323 -8.32 15.17 20.44
C GLN A 323 -8.12 16.43 21.28
N PRO A 324 -9.19 17.19 21.62
CA PRO A 324 -9.03 18.30 22.55
C PRO A 324 -8.80 17.75 23.97
N GLN A 325 -7.76 18.25 24.63
CA GLN A 325 -7.31 17.77 25.94
C GLN A 325 -8.23 18.14 27.12
N LYS A 326 -9.16 19.10 26.97
CA LYS A 326 -9.85 19.73 28.14
C LYS A 326 -11.36 19.57 28.26
N LEU A 327 -12.08 19.07 27.26
CA LEU A 327 -13.51 18.70 27.35
C LEU A 327 -13.78 17.62 26.30
N PRO A 328 -14.67 16.64 26.51
CA PRO A 328 -14.89 15.61 25.52
C PRO A 328 -15.79 16.15 24.39
N PRO A 329 -15.32 16.30 23.14
CA PRO A 329 -16.11 15.75 22.06
C PRO A 329 -16.05 14.23 22.22
N ARG A 330 -17.13 13.53 21.93
CA ARG A 330 -17.00 12.12 21.57
C ARG A 330 -16.00 12.09 20.42
N GLU A 331 -14.80 11.59 20.67
CA GLU A 331 -13.87 11.31 19.59
C GLU A 331 -14.65 10.52 18.54
N SER A 332 -14.71 11.07 17.34
CA SER A 332 -15.44 10.43 16.26
C SER A 332 -14.52 9.36 15.71
N TRP A 333 -14.61 8.16 16.31
CA TRP A 333 -13.91 6.95 15.87
C TRP A 333 -14.15 6.60 14.40
N ALA A 334 -15.21 7.16 13.81
CA ALA A 334 -15.54 7.04 12.41
C ALA A 334 -14.66 7.91 11.48
N GLU A 335 -13.96 8.93 12.00
CA GLU A 335 -13.19 9.84 11.12
C GLU A 335 -12.06 9.12 10.40
N PHE A 336 -11.39 8.15 11.03
CA PHE A 336 -10.33 7.39 10.35
C PHE A 336 -10.89 6.55 9.19
N ALA A 337 -12.02 5.85 9.40
CA ALA A 337 -12.69 5.10 8.36
C ALA A 337 -13.16 6.00 7.20
N MET A 338 -13.72 7.17 7.52
CA MET A 338 -14.17 8.14 6.52
C MET A 338 -13.00 8.73 5.73
N TRP A 339 -11.92 9.12 6.40
CA TRP A 339 -10.71 9.62 5.75
C TRP A 339 -10.09 8.58 4.83
N LEU A 340 -9.96 7.34 5.30
CA LEU A 340 -9.41 6.25 4.50
C LEU A 340 -10.26 5.97 3.26
N TRP A 341 -11.59 6.07 3.36
CA TRP A 341 -12.51 5.97 2.23
C TRP A 341 -12.33 7.12 1.22
N GLU A 342 -12.17 8.36 1.67
CA GLU A 342 -11.89 9.51 0.79
C GLU A 342 -10.55 9.35 0.06
N VAL A 343 -9.49 8.97 0.78
CA VAL A 343 -8.17 8.69 0.19
C VAL A 343 -8.25 7.56 -0.84
N HIS A 344 -8.97 6.48 -0.53
CA HIS A 344 -9.08 5.35 -1.44
C HIS A 344 -9.82 5.73 -2.75
N ASN A 345 -10.88 6.54 -2.66
CA ASN A 345 -11.57 7.05 -3.84
C ASN A 345 -10.71 8.01 -4.66
N ASP A 346 -9.92 8.86 -4.02
CA ASP A 346 -8.98 9.74 -4.71
C ASP A 346 -7.89 8.93 -5.46
N VAL A 347 -7.38 7.86 -4.85
CA VAL A 347 -6.49 6.92 -5.53
C VAL A 347 -7.19 6.25 -6.72
N ASN A 348 -8.46 5.86 -6.59
CA ASN A 348 -9.22 5.28 -7.71
C ASN A 348 -9.31 6.24 -8.90
N VAL A 349 -9.64 7.52 -8.64
CA VAL A 349 -9.68 8.56 -9.67
C VAL A 349 -8.33 8.67 -10.38
N LYS A 350 -7.24 8.80 -9.63
CA LYS A 350 -5.89 8.93 -10.20
C LYS A 350 -5.45 7.74 -11.02
N LEU A 351 -5.82 6.53 -10.61
CA LEU A 351 -5.49 5.32 -11.36
C LEU A 351 -6.29 5.24 -12.67
N VAL A 352 -7.55 5.69 -12.68
CA VAL A 352 -8.37 5.81 -13.91
C VAL A 352 -7.80 6.87 -14.85
N GLU A 353 -7.37 8.01 -14.32
CA GLU A 353 -6.70 9.08 -15.08
C GLU A 353 -5.40 8.58 -15.72
N ALA A 354 -4.52 7.97 -14.91
CA ALA A 354 -3.25 7.43 -15.38
C ALA A 354 -3.43 6.31 -16.42
N GLY A 355 -4.48 5.49 -16.29
CA GLY A 355 -4.85 4.50 -17.30
C GLY A 355 -5.27 5.15 -18.61
N SER A 356 -6.12 6.18 -18.54
CA SER A 356 -6.66 6.89 -19.72
C SER A 356 -5.57 7.61 -20.52
N GLN A 357 -4.57 8.19 -19.84
CA GLN A 357 -3.44 8.85 -20.50
C GLN A 357 -2.53 7.88 -21.26
N ARG A 358 -2.39 6.64 -20.79
CA ARG A 358 -1.56 5.60 -21.43
C ARG A 358 -2.19 5.02 -22.70
N GLU A 359 -3.51 5.10 -22.82
CA GLU A 359 -4.26 4.62 -23.98
C GLU A 359 -4.38 5.68 -25.10
N GLY A 360 -3.62 6.78 -25.04
CA GLY A 360 -3.55 7.79 -26.10
C GLY A 360 -4.78 8.73 -26.18
N GLY A 361 -5.69 8.66 -25.21
CA GLY A 361 -6.87 9.52 -25.19
C GLY A 361 -6.58 10.90 -24.61
N ASN A 362 -6.43 11.93 -25.46
CA ASN A 362 -6.56 13.36 -25.10
C ASN A 362 -8.03 13.73 -24.82
N VAL A 363 -8.75 12.91 -24.06
CA VAL A 363 -10.16 13.13 -23.76
C VAL A 363 -10.25 13.49 -22.29
N GLY A 364 -10.55 14.76 -22.01
CA GLY A 364 -10.91 15.22 -20.68
C GLY A 364 -11.89 14.24 -20.04
N ILE A 365 -11.67 13.90 -18.77
CA ILE A 365 -12.42 12.88 -18.04
C ILE A 365 -13.91 13.14 -18.25
N SER A 366 -14.55 12.33 -19.09
CA SER A 366 -15.98 12.48 -19.29
C SER A 366 -16.66 12.24 -17.94
N LYS A 367 -17.77 12.93 -17.68
CA LYS A 367 -18.64 12.71 -16.50
C LYS A 367 -19.05 11.23 -16.33
N ARG A 368 -18.87 10.43 -17.39
CA ARG A 368 -19.03 8.97 -17.43
C ARG A 368 -17.88 8.23 -16.75
N LYS A 369 -16.60 8.65 -16.94
CA LYS A 369 -15.42 8.06 -16.28
C LYS A 369 -15.32 8.43 -14.79
N SER A 370 -15.79 9.60 -14.37
CA SER A 370 -15.85 9.97 -12.94
C SER A 370 -16.84 9.10 -12.14
N ASN A 371 -17.92 8.63 -12.77
CA ASN A 371 -18.85 7.68 -12.15
C ASN A 371 -18.25 6.26 -11.99
N LEU A 372 -17.16 5.95 -12.70
CA LEU A 372 -16.47 4.64 -12.61
C LEU A 372 -15.42 4.61 -11.50
N SER A 373 -14.90 5.76 -11.07
CA SER A 373 -13.90 5.89 -10.00
C SER A 373 -14.50 6.02 -8.60
N ASP A 374 -15.78 6.40 -8.51
CA ASP A 374 -16.47 6.66 -7.24
C ASP A 374 -17.04 5.37 -6.64
N TRP A 375 -16.52 4.97 -5.48
CA TRP A 375 -17.04 3.86 -4.69
C TRP A 375 -17.69 4.32 -3.38
N PRO A 376 -18.85 3.78 -2.97
CA PRO A 376 -19.66 2.82 -3.71
C PRO A 376 -20.43 3.45 -4.87
N THR A 377 -20.68 2.65 -5.91
CA THR A 377 -21.58 3.08 -6.99
C THR A 377 -23.02 3.24 -6.49
N VAL A 378 -23.85 4.01 -7.20
CA VAL A 378 -25.29 4.19 -6.86
C VAL A 378 -26.02 2.85 -6.80
N LYS A 379 -25.66 1.88 -7.66
CA LYS A 379 -26.22 0.52 -7.63
C LYS A 379 -25.89 -0.23 -6.34
N GLN A 380 -24.67 -0.05 -5.80
CA GLN A 380 -24.22 -0.72 -4.58
C GLN A 380 -24.76 -0.06 -3.31
N CYS A 381 -24.91 1.26 -3.31
CA CYS A 381 -25.48 1.99 -2.19
C CYS A 381 -26.35 3.16 -2.67
N PRO A 382 -27.64 2.92 -2.99
CA PRO A 382 -28.55 3.98 -3.41
C PRO A 382 -28.71 5.07 -2.34
N SER A 383 -28.67 4.67 -1.06
CA SER A 383 -28.82 5.60 0.08
C SER A 383 -27.57 6.44 0.39
N CYS A 384 -26.44 6.15 -0.25
CA CYS A 384 -25.16 6.82 0.02
C CYS A 384 -25.05 8.20 -0.64
N ARG A 385 -25.94 8.54 -1.58
CA ARG A 385 -26.03 9.87 -2.18
C ARG A 385 -27.38 10.50 -1.87
N ASP A 386 -27.39 11.82 -1.74
CA ASP A 386 -28.64 12.60 -1.71
C ASP A 386 -29.16 12.86 -3.14
N ASP A 387 -30.32 13.50 -3.25
CA ASP A 387 -30.95 13.82 -4.55
C ASP A 387 -30.09 14.78 -5.41
N LYS A 388 -29.11 15.45 -4.80
CA LYS A 388 -28.16 16.34 -5.46
C LYS A 388 -26.84 15.63 -5.83
N GLY A 389 -26.71 14.34 -5.52
CA GLY A 389 -25.52 13.53 -5.79
C GLY A 389 -24.41 13.64 -4.74
N ASN A 390 -24.62 14.36 -3.63
CA ASN A 390 -23.63 14.51 -2.56
C ASN A 390 -23.60 13.27 -1.66
N TRP A 391 -22.41 12.95 -1.14
CA TRP A 391 -22.22 11.82 -0.24
C TRP A 391 -22.90 12.05 1.13
N LYS A 392 -23.68 11.04 1.56
CA LYS A 392 -24.30 10.98 2.89
C LYS A 392 -23.40 10.19 3.83
N LYS A 393 -22.66 10.90 4.69
CA LYS A 393 -21.67 10.33 5.62
C LYS A 393 -22.18 9.10 6.40
N ASP A 394 -23.35 9.20 7.02
CA ASP A 394 -23.89 8.09 7.83
C ASP A 394 -24.26 6.87 7.00
N ALA A 395 -24.70 7.07 5.75
CA ALA A 395 -25.02 5.98 4.83
C ALA A 395 -23.75 5.29 4.32
N ILE A 396 -22.70 6.06 4.03
CA ILE A 396 -21.37 5.53 3.71
C ILE A 396 -20.83 4.71 4.88
N LEU A 397 -20.92 5.22 6.10
CA LEU A 397 -20.42 4.50 7.27
C LEU A 397 -21.17 3.17 7.48
N ARG A 398 -22.49 3.15 7.30
CA ARG A 398 -23.27 1.91 7.31
C ARG A 398 -22.86 0.95 6.19
N HIS A 399 -22.57 1.47 5.01
CA HIS A 399 -22.08 0.67 3.88
C HIS A 399 -20.70 0.05 4.20
N LEU A 400 -19.73 0.86 4.67
CA LEU A 400 -18.41 0.38 5.08
C LEU A 400 -18.52 -0.71 6.17
N LYS A 401 -19.38 -0.52 7.17
CA LYS A 401 -19.61 -1.53 8.21
C LYS A 401 -20.19 -2.83 7.64
N LYS A 402 -21.11 -2.74 6.68
CA LYS A 402 -21.69 -3.92 6.00
C LYS A 402 -20.63 -4.71 5.23
N GLU A 403 -19.70 -4.02 4.55
CA GLU A 403 -18.67 -4.65 3.72
C GLU A 403 -17.49 -5.20 4.55
N TYR A 404 -17.06 -4.47 5.58
CA TYR A 404 -15.80 -4.74 6.29
C TYR A 404 -15.94 -5.25 7.73
N TRP A 405 -17.16 -5.47 8.23
CA TRP A 405 -17.39 -6.02 9.57
C TRP A 405 -18.32 -7.24 9.56
N PRO A 406 -18.07 -8.26 10.39
CA PRO A 406 -19.01 -9.38 10.51
C PRO A 406 -20.35 -8.92 11.07
N ALA A 407 -21.41 -9.55 10.57
CA ALA A 407 -22.75 -9.41 11.09
C ALA A 407 -22.94 -10.29 12.34
N GLY A 408 -23.89 -9.92 13.20
CA GLY A 408 -24.25 -10.69 14.39
C GLY A 408 -23.50 -10.28 15.66
N VAL A 409 -23.82 -10.97 16.76
CA VAL A 409 -23.24 -10.72 18.09
C VAL A 409 -21.78 -11.14 18.08
N GLN A 410 -20.89 -10.20 18.32
CA GLN A 410 -19.46 -10.49 18.53
C GLN A 410 -19.24 -10.80 20.01
N ASN A 411 -18.48 -11.86 20.30
CA ASN A 411 -18.05 -12.13 21.67
C ASN A 411 -17.18 -10.96 22.14
N PHE A 412 -17.71 -10.21 23.11
CA PHE A 412 -17.01 -9.06 23.65
C PHE A 412 -15.82 -9.55 24.49
N ARG A 413 -14.61 -9.33 23.99
CA ARG A 413 -13.36 -9.65 24.69
C ARG A 413 -12.60 -8.37 24.97
N PHE A 414 -12.35 -8.11 26.25
CA PHE A 414 -11.46 -7.02 26.66
C PHE A 414 -10.03 -7.28 26.15
N VAL A 415 -9.39 -6.22 25.70
CA VAL A 415 -8.02 -6.23 25.21
C VAL A 415 -7.18 -5.37 26.13
N VAL A 416 -6.09 -5.92 26.65
CA VAL A 416 -5.15 -5.17 27.50
C VAL A 416 -3.95 -4.77 26.65
N LEU A 417 -3.78 -3.46 26.45
CA LEU A 417 -2.56 -2.91 25.87
C LEU A 417 -1.63 -2.50 27.02
N LYS A 418 -0.38 -2.96 26.97
CA LYS A 418 0.64 -2.52 27.93
C LYS A 418 0.95 -1.06 27.61
N LYS A 419 0.83 -0.17 28.60
CA LYS A 419 1.37 1.18 28.46
C LYS A 419 2.88 1.03 28.26
N LYS A 420 3.43 1.56 27.16
CA LYS A 420 4.88 1.70 27.03
C LYS A 420 5.31 2.54 28.22
N GLU A 421 6.17 1.99 29.08
CA GLU A 421 6.91 2.83 30.03
C GLU A 421 7.72 3.78 29.16
N GLU A 422 7.38 5.07 29.21
CA GLU A 422 8.28 6.10 28.68
C GLU A 422 9.58 5.94 29.46
N THR A 423 10.60 5.39 28.80
CA THR A 423 11.96 5.55 29.29
C THR A 423 12.22 7.04 29.32
N SER A 424 12.18 7.59 30.52
CA SER A 424 12.35 9.00 30.86
C SER A 424 13.79 9.46 30.57
N HIS A 425 14.12 9.57 29.28
CA HIS A 425 15.38 10.16 28.84
C HIS A 425 15.24 11.55 28.23
N ASP A 426 14.03 12.14 28.19
CA ASP A 426 13.85 13.51 27.65
C ASP A 426 12.86 14.41 28.41
N GLU A 427 12.44 14.07 29.63
CA GLU A 427 11.67 14.99 30.50
C GLU A 427 12.56 15.82 31.46
N SER A 428 13.84 15.48 31.62
CA SER A 428 14.73 16.23 32.51
C SER A 428 15.10 17.61 31.95
N SER A 429 15.12 17.80 30.63
CA SER A 429 15.47 19.08 30.00
C SER A 429 14.34 20.11 30.17
N GLY A 430 13.09 19.71 29.97
CA GLY A 430 11.91 20.57 30.12
C GLY A 430 11.56 20.89 31.59
N PHE A 431 11.64 19.91 32.49
CA PHE A 431 11.34 20.12 33.90
C PHE A 431 12.41 20.99 34.59
N VAL A 432 13.69 20.78 34.27
CA VAL A 432 14.78 21.63 34.80
C VAL A 432 14.70 23.04 34.22
N SER A 433 14.38 23.22 32.93
CA SER A 433 14.16 24.55 32.34
C SER A 433 12.99 25.28 33.01
N PHE A 434 11.86 24.60 33.23
CA PHE A 434 10.71 25.20 33.90
C PHE A 434 11.00 25.54 35.37
N PHE A 435 11.71 24.68 36.10
CA PHE A 435 12.13 24.99 37.47
C PHE A 435 13.13 26.15 37.54
N LEU A 436 14.10 26.21 36.61
CA LEU A 436 15.08 27.29 36.55
C LEU A 436 14.44 28.63 36.19
N GLU A 437 13.48 28.66 35.25
CA GLU A 437 12.73 29.88 34.94
C GLU A 437 11.89 30.35 36.14
N ASN A 438 11.17 29.46 36.81
CA ASN A 438 10.38 29.82 37.98
C ASN A 438 11.25 30.26 39.18
N ILE A 439 12.41 29.64 39.39
CA ILE A 439 13.39 30.08 40.41
C ILE A 439 13.93 31.47 40.05
N PHE A 440 14.22 31.73 38.77
CA PHE A 440 14.67 33.04 38.32
C PHE A 440 13.63 34.14 38.60
N TYR A 441 12.34 33.88 38.31
CA TYR A 441 11.26 34.83 38.62
C TYR A 441 11.07 35.04 40.13
N LEU A 442 11.22 33.99 40.95
CA LEU A 442 11.14 34.11 42.41
C LEU A 442 12.32 34.91 43.00
N VAL A 443 13.54 34.68 42.50
CA VAL A 443 14.73 35.44 42.92
C VAL A 443 14.63 36.90 42.46
N LEU A 444 14.14 37.15 41.25
CA LEU A 444 13.91 38.50 40.73
C LEU A 444 12.84 39.23 41.54
N ALA A 445 11.73 38.57 41.86
CA ALA A 445 10.69 39.13 42.72
C ALA A 445 11.21 39.44 44.14
N ALA A 446 11.99 38.54 44.74
CA ALA A 446 12.62 38.77 46.03
C ALA A 446 13.62 39.94 45.98
N ALA A 447 14.41 40.06 44.91
CA ALA A 447 15.34 41.17 44.72
C ALA A 447 14.60 42.51 44.56
N ILE A 448 13.49 42.54 43.81
CA ILE A 448 12.64 43.73 43.66
C ILE A 448 12.01 44.12 45.01
N ILE A 449 11.53 43.14 45.80
CA ILE A 449 10.98 43.39 47.14
C ILE A 449 12.05 43.90 48.09
N MET A 450 13.26 43.34 48.07
CA MET A 450 14.36 43.81 48.90
C MET A 450 14.83 45.21 48.48
N TRP A 451 14.88 45.49 47.18
CA TRP A 451 15.22 46.81 46.66
C TRP A 451 14.16 47.84 47.00
N SER A 452 12.87 47.52 46.83
CA SER A 452 11.76 48.41 47.20
C SER A 452 11.70 48.65 48.71
N LYS A 453 11.95 47.62 49.54
CA LYS A 453 12.05 47.76 51.00
C LYS A 453 13.24 48.62 51.41
N ARG A 454 14.38 48.50 50.73
CA ARG A 454 15.57 49.33 50.97
C ARG A 454 15.33 50.78 50.57
N GLN A 455 14.68 51.02 49.43
CA GLN A 455 14.25 52.36 49.00
C GLN A 455 13.21 52.94 49.97
N PHE A 456 12.25 52.15 50.44
CA PHE A 456 11.25 52.58 51.42
C PHE A 456 11.87 52.93 52.78
N ILE A 457 12.86 52.17 53.27
CA ILE A 457 13.60 52.50 54.49
C ILE A 457 14.41 53.80 54.31
N HIS A 458 15.02 54.00 53.14
CA HIS A 458 15.74 55.23 52.81
C HIS A 458 14.81 56.45 52.67
N PHE A 459 13.56 56.24 52.23
CA PHE A 459 12.56 57.30 52.07
C PHE A 459 11.80 57.63 53.37
N THR A 460 11.61 56.65 54.26
CA THR A 460 10.87 56.84 55.53
C THR A 460 11.74 57.21 56.72
N GLY A 461 13.07 57.21 56.58
CA GLY A 461 14.02 57.70 57.60
C GLY A 461 14.00 56.93 58.93
N ARG A 462 13.28 55.82 59.04
CA ARG A 462 13.25 54.99 60.26
C ARG A 462 14.44 54.04 60.29
N HIS A 463 15.61 54.56 60.66
CA HIS A 463 16.66 53.74 61.20
C HIS A 463 16.23 53.24 62.59
N LYS A 464 16.19 51.93 62.77
CA LYS A 464 15.95 51.29 64.06
C LYS A 464 17.11 51.69 64.99
N LYS A 465 16.86 52.58 65.96
CA LYS A 465 17.76 52.84 67.09
C LYS A 465 18.01 51.50 67.78
N MET A 466 19.26 51.03 67.77
CA MET A 466 19.71 50.07 68.77
C MET A 466 19.86 50.85 70.06
N ASP A 467 19.03 50.55 71.05
CA ASP A 467 19.22 51.07 72.40
C ASP A 467 20.50 50.47 72.97
N GLN A 468 21.44 51.37 73.28
CA GLN A 468 22.61 51.13 74.08
C GLN A 468 22.24 51.40 75.55
N ASP A 469 22.68 50.46 76.39
CA ASP A 469 22.98 50.54 77.81
C ASP A 469 21.80 50.53 78.81
N TYR A 470 21.80 49.54 79.70
CA TYR A 470 22.36 49.70 81.06
C TYR A 470 22.79 48.34 81.65
N VAL A 471 24.07 48.32 82.04
CA VAL A 471 24.77 47.63 83.16
C VAL A 471 24.07 46.48 83.88
#